data_AF-A0A821DSX8-F1
#
_entry.id   AF-A0A821DSX8-F1
#
_cell.length_a   1.000
_cell.length_b   1.000
_cell.length_c   1.000
_cell.angle_alpha   90.00
_cell.angle_beta   90.00
_cell.angle_gamma   90.00
#
_symmetry.space_group_name_H-M   'P 1'
#
loop_
_entity.id
_entity.type
_entity.pdbx_description
1 polymer ?
#
loop_
_entity_poly.entity_id
_entity_poly.type
_entity_poly.pdbx_seq_one_letter_code
_entity_poly.pdbx_strand_id
1 'polypeptide(L)'
;VSVRKRVVKIFRDVCLSQPDFVRIPDICSRLLRRINDEESIRKLVLETFQQLWFTPTRNHYEIRQRVQTIIDVLIDAQKQNNTWLENLVKEFLQTNDKQSNDDKARIREQRKDVLKAIHDIINELVESILKIESANDQVSSNKMVATFEVNFKLVWYEKTMCIVRDSLLSSTGISIQL
;
A
#
# COMPACT_ATOMS: atom_id res chain seq x y z
N VAL A 1 24.27 -10.02 7.53
CA VAL A 1 23.75 -8.77 6.92
C VAL A 1 23.93 -8.71 5.40
N SER A 2 25.17 -8.77 4.89
CA SER A 2 25.48 -8.53 3.46
C SER A 2 24.68 -9.41 2.49
N VAL A 3 24.61 -10.72 2.75
CA VAL A 3 23.86 -11.67 1.90
C VAL A 3 22.36 -11.31 1.84
N ARG A 4 21.71 -11.10 2.98
CA ARG A 4 20.29 -10.70 3.04
C ARG A 4 20.02 -9.40 2.29
N LYS A 5 20.87 -8.40 2.48
CA LYS A 5 20.75 -7.11 1.79
C LYS A 5 20.88 -7.25 0.27
N ARG A 6 21.77 -8.11 -0.21
CA ARG A 6 21.90 -8.40 -1.65
C ARG A 6 20.66 -9.07 -2.22
N VAL A 7 20.06 -10.02 -1.49
CA VAL A 7 18.81 -10.67 -1.90
C VAL A 7 17.68 -9.64 -2.02
N VAL A 8 17.55 -8.73 -1.05
CA VAL A 8 16.53 -7.65 -1.10
C VAL A 8 16.76 -6.73 -2.30
N LYS A 9 18.02 -6.38 -2.62
CA LYS A 9 18.32 -5.59 -3.82
C LYS A 9 17.91 -6.31 -5.11
N ILE A 10 18.24 -7.59 -5.24
CA ILE A 10 17.86 -8.41 -6.41
C ILE A 10 16.34 -8.43 -6.55
N PHE A 11 15.61 -8.67 -5.46
CA PHE A 11 14.15 -8.67 -5.47
C PHE A 11 13.57 -7.29 -5.83
N ARG A 12 14.11 -6.21 -5.27
CA ARG A 12 13.76 -4.84 -5.65
C ARG A 12 13.95 -4.62 -7.15
N ASP A 13 15.09 -5.00 -7.70
CA ASP A 13 15.41 -4.78 -9.10
C ASP A 13 14.44 -5.56 -10.01
N VAL A 14 14.06 -6.79 -9.64
CA VAL A 14 13.03 -7.56 -10.35
C VAL A 14 11.68 -6.85 -10.30
N CYS A 15 11.23 -6.44 -9.11
CA CYS A 15 9.94 -5.75 -8.95
C CYS A 15 9.84 -4.45 -9.75
N LEU A 16 10.94 -3.70 -9.88
CA LEU A 16 10.94 -2.42 -10.57
C LEU A 16 11.17 -2.54 -12.09
N SER A 17 11.93 -3.54 -12.53
CA SER A 17 12.25 -3.72 -13.96
C SER A 17 11.23 -4.56 -14.72
N GLN A 18 10.52 -5.45 -14.02
CA GLN A 18 9.60 -6.42 -14.62
C GLN A 18 8.30 -6.49 -13.80
N PRO A 19 7.47 -5.42 -13.83
CA PRO A 19 6.23 -5.37 -13.06
C PRO A 19 5.23 -6.46 -13.46
N ASP A 20 5.27 -6.92 -14.72
CA ASP A 20 4.39 -7.97 -15.25
C ASP A 20 4.87 -9.40 -14.92
N PHE A 21 5.94 -9.55 -14.14
CA PHE A 21 6.43 -10.88 -13.79
C PHE A 21 5.43 -11.60 -12.88
N VAL A 22 4.94 -12.77 -13.28
CA VAL A 22 3.90 -13.53 -12.56
C VAL A 22 4.21 -13.82 -11.09
N ARG A 23 5.49 -13.77 -10.69
CA ARG A 23 5.92 -13.99 -9.30
C ARG A 23 6.17 -12.71 -8.50
N ILE A 24 5.75 -11.54 -8.98
CA ILE A 24 5.81 -10.30 -8.19
C ILE A 24 5.12 -10.47 -6.82
N PRO A 25 3.90 -11.03 -6.70
CA PRO A 25 3.24 -11.19 -5.39
C PRO A 25 4.05 -12.05 -4.39
N ASP A 26 4.62 -13.15 -4.88
CA ASP A 26 5.56 -14.02 -4.18
C ASP A 26 6.78 -13.27 -3.62
N ILE A 27 7.37 -12.39 -4.46
CA ILE A 27 8.54 -11.59 -4.12
C ILE A 27 8.15 -10.51 -3.10
N CYS A 28 7.04 -9.81 -3.30
CA CYS A 28 6.50 -8.82 -2.37
C CYS A 28 6.28 -9.43 -0.98
N SER A 29 5.67 -10.61 -0.91
CA SER A 29 5.51 -11.37 0.34
C SER A 29 6.84 -11.69 1.03
N ARG A 30 7.89 -12.01 0.27
CA ARG A 30 9.23 -12.24 0.81
C ARG A 30 9.90 -10.95 1.30
N LEU A 31 9.68 -9.83 0.62
CA LEU A 31 10.18 -8.51 1.02
C LEU A 31 9.51 -8.04 2.31
N LEU A 32 8.18 -8.17 2.44
CA LEU A 32 7.43 -7.76 3.64
C LEU A 32 7.94 -8.44 4.92
N ARG A 33 8.31 -9.73 4.83
CA ARG A 33 8.90 -10.48 5.96
C ARG A 33 10.25 -9.92 6.44
N ARG A 34 10.87 -9.02 5.68
CA ARG A 34 12.17 -8.39 6.00
C ARG A 34 12.03 -7.01 6.63
N ILE A 35 10.82 -6.52 6.88
CA ILE A 35 10.60 -5.22 7.56
C ILE A 35 11.19 -5.22 8.99
N ASN A 36 11.12 -6.35 9.68
CA ASN A 36 11.64 -6.49 11.05
C ASN A 36 13.13 -6.91 11.11
N ASP A 37 13.82 -6.96 9.97
CA ASP A 37 15.28 -7.12 9.94
C ASP A 37 15.97 -5.81 10.39
N GLU A 38 17.29 -5.78 10.34
CA GLU A 38 18.10 -4.59 10.69
C GLU A 38 17.72 -3.35 9.87
N GLU A 39 17.95 -2.18 10.45
CA GLU A 39 17.55 -0.87 9.90
C GLU A 39 17.92 -0.67 8.43
N SER A 40 19.12 -1.09 8.02
CA SER A 40 19.58 -0.93 6.64
C SER A 40 18.88 -1.82 5.62
N ILE A 41 18.28 -2.93 6.07
CA ILE A 41 17.43 -3.83 5.26
C ILE A 41 15.99 -3.31 5.30
N ARG A 42 15.48 -2.97 6.49
CA ARG A 42 14.15 -2.36 6.69
C ARG A 42 13.97 -1.15 5.78
N LYS A 43 14.91 -0.21 5.79
CA LYS A 43 14.88 0.99 4.96
C LYS A 43 14.80 0.66 3.46
N LEU A 44 15.56 -0.33 2.99
CA LEU A 44 15.54 -0.74 1.58
C LEU A 44 14.19 -1.36 1.19
N VAL A 45 13.59 -2.15 2.08
CA VAL A 45 12.26 -2.73 1.87
C VAL A 45 11.20 -1.61 1.80
N LEU A 46 11.23 -0.66 2.74
CA LEU A 46 10.32 0.49 2.75
C LEU A 46 10.47 1.33 1.47
N GLU A 47 11.69 1.69 1.08
CA GLU A 47 11.94 2.44 -0.17
C GLU A 47 11.41 1.68 -1.40
N THR A 48 11.53 0.34 -1.41
CA THR A 48 11.00 -0.49 -2.49
C THR A 48 9.48 -0.39 -2.59
N PHE A 49 8.75 -0.54 -1.48
CA PHE A 49 7.29 -0.44 -1.49
C PHE A 49 6.77 0.97 -1.73
N GLN A 50 7.48 1.99 -1.26
CA GLN A 50 7.17 3.37 -1.59
C GLN A 50 7.23 3.59 -3.11
N GLN A 51 8.27 3.08 -3.75
CA GLN A 51 8.44 3.20 -5.19
C GLN A 51 7.40 2.38 -5.97
N LEU A 52 7.10 1.15 -5.51
CA LEU A 52 6.17 0.25 -6.20
C LEU A 52 4.70 0.69 -6.10
N TRP A 53 4.24 1.06 -4.91
CA TRP A 53 2.81 1.24 -4.64
C TRP A 53 2.44 2.69 -4.34
N PHE A 54 3.34 3.44 -3.70
CA PHE A 54 3.01 4.75 -3.13
C PHE A 54 3.63 5.94 -3.88
N THR A 55 4.12 5.72 -5.10
CA THR A 55 4.58 6.81 -5.98
C THR A 55 3.39 7.34 -6.78
N PRO A 56 3.01 8.62 -6.66
CA PRO A 56 1.87 9.16 -7.40
C PRO A 56 2.00 8.95 -8.90
N THR A 57 0.94 8.52 -9.55
CA THR A 57 0.89 8.34 -11.00
C THR A 57 -0.48 8.77 -11.52
N ARG A 58 -0.53 9.29 -12.75
CA ARG A 58 -1.80 9.57 -13.45
C ARG A 58 -2.19 8.43 -14.38
N ASN A 59 -1.35 7.40 -14.47
CA ASN A 59 -1.56 6.27 -15.35
C ASN A 59 -2.50 5.25 -14.70
N HIS A 60 -3.76 5.23 -15.13
CA HIS A 60 -4.76 4.28 -14.62
C HIS A 60 -4.35 2.81 -14.79
N TYR A 61 -3.56 2.48 -15.81
CA TYR A 61 -3.05 1.12 -15.96
C TYR A 61 -2.09 0.74 -14.83
N GLU A 62 -1.17 1.63 -14.45
CA GLU A 62 -0.26 1.41 -13.32
C GLU A 62 -1.01 1.32 -11.99
N ILE A 63 -2.06 2.15 -11.79
CA ILE A 63 -2.89 2.08 -10.60
C ILE A 63 -3.58 0.72 -10.52
N ARG A 64 -4.16 0.22 -11.62
CA ARG A 64 -4.74 -1.13 -11.69
C ARG A 64 -3.73 -2.23 -11.39
N GLN A 65 -2.53 -2.17 -11.96
CA GLN A 65 -1.50 -3.17 -11.70
C GLN A 65 -1.09 -3.21 -10.22
N ARG A 66 -0.99 -2.04 -9.57
CA ARG A 66 -0.71 -1.95 -8.13
C ARG A 66 -1.84 -2.56 -7.31
N VAL A 67 -3.09 -2.22 -7.64
CA VAL A 67 -4.28 -2.80 -7.01
C VAL A 67 -4.26 -4.32 -7.10
N GLN A 68 -4.07 -4.87 -8.29
CA GLN A 68 -4.02 -6.32 -8.51
C GLN A 68 -2.90 -6.97 -7.71
N THR A 69 -1.68 -6.41 -7.77
CA THR A 69 -0.54 -6.94 -7.00
C THR A 69 -0.80 -6.92 -5.50
N ILE A 70 -1.41 -5.85 -4.97
CA ILE A 70 -1.77 -5.76 -3.54
C ILE A 70 -2.79 -6.84 -3.17
N ILE A 71 -3.82 -7.03 -4.00
CA ILE A 71 -4.82 -8.10 -3.81
C ILE A 71 -4.13 -9.47 -3.80
N ASP A 72 -3.28 -9.77 -4.78
CA ASP A 72 -2.60 -11.05 -4.88
C ASP A 72 -1.71 -11.32 -3.67
N VAL A 73 -0.98 -10.30 -3.19
CA VAL A 73 -0.19 -10.39 -1.95
C VAL A 73 -1.09 -10.60 -0.74
N LEU A 74 -2.26 -9.96 -0.66
CA LEU A 74 -3.22 -10.18 0.43
C LEU A 74 -3.77 -11.61 0.42
N ILE A 75 -4.08 -12.16 -0.75
CA ILE A 75 -4.55 -13.54 -0.91
C ILE A 75 -3.45 -14.52 -0.49
N ASP A 76 -2.22 -14.32 -0.95
CA ASP A 76 -1.08 -15.17 -0.58
C ASP A 76 -0.73 -15.05 0.91
N ALA A 77 -0.87 -13.85 1.47
CA ALA A 77 -0.62 -13.56 2.87
C ALA A 77 -1.77 -13.94 3.81
N GLN A 78 -2.93 -14.38 3.31
CA GLN A 78 -4.11 -14.72 4.11
C GLN A 78 -3.84 -15.77 5.21
N LYS A 79 -2.80 -16.59 5.05
CA LYS A 79 -2.35 -17.58 6.06
C LYS A 79 -1.49 -16.97 7.16
N GLN A 80 -1.06 -15.72 7.01
CA GLN A 80 -0.28 -14.93 7.96
C GLN A 80 -1.14 -13.75 8.43
N ASN A 81 -0.80 -13.13 9.56
CA ASN A 81 -1.57 -12.01 10.10
C ASN A 81 -1.71 -10.88 9.05
N ASN A 82 -2.93 -10.51 8.67
CA ASN A 82 -3.24 -9.55 7.58
C ASN A 82 -2.92 -8.07 7.92
N THR A 83 -2.18 -7.83 9.01
CA THR A 83 -1.82 -6.48 9.49
C THR A 83 -0.61 -5.89 8.78
N TRP A 84 0.02 -6.62 7.85
CA TRP A 84 1.24 -6.13 7.18
C TRP A 84 1.01 -4.84 6.39
N LEU A 85 -0.13 -4.70 5.71
CA LEU A 85 -0.44 -3.52 4.91
C LEU A 85 -0.70 -2.31 5.82
N GLU A 86 -1.42 -2.53 6.92
CA GLU A 86 -1.63 -1.53 7.97
C GLU A 86 -0.30 -1.04 8.54
N ASN A 87 0.57 -1.98 8.92
CA ASN A 87 1.87 -1.66 9.48
C ASN A 87 2.73 -0.90 8.48
N LEU A 88 2.74 -1.31 7.21
CA LEU A 88 3.46 -0.63 6.15
C LEU A 88 2.98 0.82 5.95
N VAL A 89 1.66 1.03 5.89
CA VAL A 89 1.07 2.37 5.79
C VAL A 89 1.40 3.21 7.04
N LYS A 90 1.32 2.63 8.24
CA LYS A 90 1.74 3.30 9.47
C LYS A 90 3.20 3.73 9.40
N GLU A 91 4.11 2.86 8.95
CA GLU A 91 5.53 3.21 8.80
C GLU A 91 5.75 4.42 7.88
N PHE A 92 4.98 4.55 6.80
CA PHE A 92 5.08 5.70 5.91
C PHE A 92 4.43 6.98 6.45
N LEU A 93 3.41 6.87 7.31
CA LEU A 93 2.68 8.00 7.87
C LEU A 93 3.28 8.53 9.19
N GLN A 94 4.06 7.70 9.89
CA GLN A 94 4.75 8.08 11.12
C GLN A 94 5.68 9.30 10.91
N THR A 95 5.69 10.21 11.89
CA THR A 95 6.67 11.30 11.97
C THR A 95 7.56 11.14 13.19
N ASN A 96 8.86 11.31 12.99
CA ASN A 96 9.82 11.41 14.09
C ASN A 96 10.11 12.87 14.38
N ASP A 97 9.75 13.35 15.57
CA ASP A 97 9.93 14.75 15.98
C ASP A 97 11.41 15.19 16.07
N LYS A 98 12.32 14.21 16.13
CA LYS A 98 13.78 14.36 16.26
C LYS A 98 14.51 14.72 14.95
N GLN A 99 13.81 14.85 13.82
CA GLN A 99 14.43 15.15 12.52
C GLN A 99 14.63 16.64 12.26
N SER A 100 15.62 16.98 11.43
CA SER A 100 15.90 18.33 10.96
C SER A 100 14.67 18.97 10.29
N ASN A 101 14.61 20.30 10.22
CA ASN A 101 13.51 21.01 9.53
C ASN A 101 13.40 20.62 8.04
N ASP A 102 14.53 20.39 7.37
CA ASP A 102 14.55 19.97 5.96
C ASP A 102 14.06 18.53 5.78
N ASP A 103 14.46 17.63 6.68
CA ASP A 103 13.95 16.25 6.71
C ASP A 103 12.44 16.23 6.97
N LYS A 104 11.94 17.11 7.86
CA LYS A 104 10.51 17.27 8.13
C LYS A 104 9.73 17.76 6.90
N ALA A 105 10.33 18.58 6.05
CA ALA A 105 9.70 18.99 4.78
C ALA A 105 9.61 17.81 3.80
N ARG A 106 10.70 17.06 3.64
CA ARG A 106 10.73 15.87 2.77
C ARG A 106 9.74 14.79 3.21
N ILE A 107 9.65 14.54 4.52
CA ILE A 107 8.72 13.56 5.09
C ILE A 107 7.27 14.04 4.95
N ARG A 108 7.00 15.34 5.08
CA ARG A 108 5.68 15.89 4.78
C ARG A 108 5.27 15.63 3.34
N GLU A 109 6.17 15.85 2.39
CA GLU A 109 5.86 15.61 0.98
C GLU A 109 5.67 14.12 0.67
N GLN A 110 6.57 13.27 1.15
CA GLN A 110 6.42 11.81 1.06
C GLN A 110 5.07 11.34 1.62
N ARG A 111 4.62 11.88 2.75
CA ARG A 111 3.32 11.51 3.32
C ARG A 111 2.16 11.93 2.43
N LYS A 112 2.21 13.11 1.82
CA LYS A 112 1.18 13.54 0.86
C LYS A 112 1.12 12.60 -0.33
N ASP A 113 2.28 12.22 -0.86
CA ASP A 113 2.39 11.28 -1.98
C ASP A 113 1.79 9.91 -1.63
N VAL A 114 2.11 9.40 -0.44
CA VAL A 114 1.57 8.13 0.07
C VAL A 114 0.06 8.22 0.24
N LEU A 115 -0.47 9.28 0.85
CA LEU A 115 -1.90 9.48 1.03
C LEU A 115 -2.64 9.57 -0.30
N LYS A 116 -2.07 10.27 -1.27
CA LYS A 116 -2.63 10.38 -2.63
C LYS A 116 -2.66 9.01 -3.32
N ALA A 117 -1.55 8.28 -3.30
CA ALA A 117 -1.49 6.96 -3.91
C ALA A 117 -2.47 5.97 -3.26
N ILE A 118 -2.63 6.03 -1.93
CA ILE A 118 -3.65 5.25 -1.21
C ILE A 118 -5.05 5.60 -1.70
N HIS A 119 -5.37 6.88 -1.82
CA HIS A 119 -6.67 7.33 -2.33
C HIS A 119 -6.93 6.83 -3.76
N ASP A 120 -5.94 6.92 -4.64
CA ASP A 120 -6.04 6.45 -6.03
C ASP A 120 -6.23 4.93 -6.11
N ILE A 121 -5.51 4.16 -5.28
CA ILE A 121 -5.67 2.70 -5.14
C ILE A 121 -7.08 2.35 -4.66
N ILE A 122 -7.61 3.05 -3.65
CA ILE A 122 -8.96 2.83 -3.13
C ILE A 122 -10.02 3.11 -4.20
N ASN A 123 -9.89 4.20 -4.94
CA ASN A 123 -10.85 4.54 -5.99
C ASN A 123 -10.87 3.49 -7.10
N GLU A 124 -9.71 3.05 -7.57
CA GLU A 124 -9.64 2.01 -8.60
C GLU A 124 -10.14 0.64 -8.09
N LEU A 125 -9.94 0.33 -6.80
CA LEU A 125 -10.54 -0.84 -6.15
C LEU A 125 -12.07 -0.78 -6.16
N VAL A 126 -12.65 0.36 -5.74
CA VAL A 126 -14.11 0.57 -5.73
C VAL A 126 -14.66 0.46 -7.15
N GLU A 127 -14.02 1.11 -8.12
CA GLU A 127 -14.43 1.00 -9.52
C GLU A 127 -14.37 -0.43 -10.05
N SER A 128 -13.33 -1.18 -9.68
CA SER A 128 -13.19 -2.58 -10.09
C SER A 128 -14.35 -3.42 -9.55
N ILE A 129 -14.69 -3.27 -8.26
CA ILE A 129 -15.82 -3.97 -7.62
C ILE A 129 -17.13 -3.64 -8.33
N LEU A 130 -17.43 -2.35 -8.56
CA LEU A 130 -18.66 -1.92 -9.24
C LEU A 130 -18.79 -2.51 -10.65
N LYS A 131 -17.68 -2.60 -11.40
CA LYS A 131 -17.65 -3.23 -12.73
C LYS A 131 -18.01 -4.71 -12.65
N ILE A 132 -17.46 -5.44 -11.67
CA ILE A 132 -17.72 -6.87 -11.49
C ILE A 132 -19.16 -7.14 -11.08
N GLU A 133 -19.72 -6.32 -10.18
CA GLU A 133 -21.14 -6.39 -9.80
C GLU A 133 -22.06 -6.15 -11.00
N SER A 134 -21.73 -5.15 -11.84
CA SER A 134 -22.51 -4.85 -13.04
C SER A 134 -22.43 -5.95 -14.12
N ALA A 135 -21.34 -6.74 -14.13
CA ALA A 135 -21.17 -7.88 -15.02
C ALA A 135 -21.90 -9.15 -14.53
N ASN A 136 -22.57 -9.12 -13.35
CA ASN A 136 -23.25 -10.23 -12.70
C ASN A 136 -22.38 -11.48 -12.46
N ASP A 137 -21.05 -11.31 -12.42
CA ASP A 137 -20.09 -12.37 -12.09
C ASP A 137 -19.98 -12.51 -10.56
N GLN A 138 -21.07 -12.99 -9.95
CA GLN A 138 -21.22 -13.04 -8.48
C GLN A 138 -20.13 -13.85 -7.79
N VAL A 139 -19.51 -14.84 -8.45
CA VAL A 139 -18.47 -15.67 -7.85
C VAL A 139 -17.14 -14.91 -7.72
N SER A 140 -16.75 -14.16 -8.76
CA SER A 140 -15.59 -13.26 -8.72
C SER A 140 -15.86 -12.08 -7.78
N SER A 141 -17.06 -11.50 -7.84
CA SER A 141 -17.48 -10.41 -6.95
C SER A 141 -17.39 -10.83 -5.49
N ASN A 142 -18.01 -11.96 -5.12
CA ASN A 142 -18.05 -12.42 -3.73
C ASN A 142 -16.66 -12.80 -3.20
N LYS A 143 -15.73 -13.29 -4.04
CA LYS A 143 -14.34 -13.56 -3.62
C LYS A 143 -13.54 -12.27 -3.41
N MET A 144 -13.66 -11.28 -4.31
CA MET A 144 -12.98 -9.99 -4.14
C MET A 144 -13.59 -9.18 -2.99
N VAL A 145 -14.92 -9.12 -2.91
CA VAL A 145 -15.67 -8.46 -1.84
C VAL A 145 -15.40 -9.14 -0.50
N ALA A 146 -15.38 -10.48 -0.37
CA ALA A 146 -15.02 -11.13 0.89
C ALA A 146 -13.55 -10.90 1.27
N THR A 147 -12.63 -10.90 0.30
CA THR A 147 -11.21 -10.58 0.56
C THR A 147 -11.03 -9.11 0.96
N PHE A 148 -11.86 -8.21 0.42
CA PHE A 148 -11.87 -6.79 0.73
C PHE A 148 -12.57 -6.49 2.06
N GLU A 149 -13.78 -6.98 2.29
CA GLU A 149 -14.55 -6.78 3.53
C GLU A 149 -13.87 -7.37 4.76
N VAL A 150 -13.26 -8.56 4.65
CA VAL A 150 -12.57 -9.18 5.79
C VAL A 150 -11.27 -8.44 6.15
N ASN A 151 -10.64 -7.71 5.21
CA ASN A 151 -9.33 -7.09 5.44
C ASN A 151 -9.35 -5.55 5.51
N PHE A 152 -10.26 -4.87 4.82
CA PHE A 152 -10.36 -3.41 4.84
C PHE A 152 -11.31 -2.90 5.92
N LYS A 153 -12.39 -3.63 6.23
CA LYS A 153 -13.37 -3.22 7.27
C LYS A 153 -12.78 -3.25 8.67
N LEU A 154 -11.86 -4.18 8.95
CA LEU A 154 -11.15 -4.28 10.24
C LEU A 154 -9.96 -3.32 10.37
N VAL A 155 -9.32 -2.93 9.28
CA VAL A 155 -8.09 -2.12 9.31
C VAL A 155 -8.34 -0.62 9.10
N TRP A 156 -9.33 -0.26 8.27
CA TRP A 156 -9.52 1.13 7.81
C TRP A 156 -10.75 1.84 8.37
N TYR A 157 -11.75 1.09 8.86
CA TYR A 157 -12.99 1.68 9.37
C TYR A 157 -12.82 2.33 10.76
N GLU A 158 -11.97 1.77 11.63
CA GLU A 158 -11.86 2.29 13.01
C GLU A 158 -10.76 3.33 13.26
N LYS A 159 -9.69 3.43 12.44
CA LYS A 159 -8.53 4.30 12.78
C LYS A 159 -8.00 5.22 11.70
N THR A 160 -8.01 4.84 10.43
CA THR A 160 -7.41 5.67 9.36
C THR A 160 -8.35 6.75 8.83
N MET A 161 -9.66 6.58 8.99
CA MET A 161 -10.62 7.66 8.75
C MET A 161 -10.43 8.84 9.71
N CYS A 162 -9.87 8.69 10.92
CA CYS A 162 -9.51 9.86 11.74
C CYS A 162 -8.35 10.65 11.12
N ILE A 163 -7.29 9.98 10.67
CA ILE A 163 -6.08 10.65 10.14
C ILE A 163 -6.37 11.32 8.79
N VAL A 164 -7.12 10.64 7.91
CA VAL A 164 -7.49 11.16 6.60
C VAL A 164 -8.55 12.25 6.71
N ARG A 165 -9.55 12.11 7.59
CA ARG A 165 -10.54 13.16 7.89
C ARG A 165 -9.87 14.39 8.49
N ASP A 166 -8.98 14.24 9.46
CA ASP A 166 -8.36 15.39 10.13
C ASP A 166 -7.39 16.16 9.18
N SER A 167 -6.71 15.45 8.27
CA SER A 167 -5.87 16.08 7.23
C SER A 167 -6.68 16.70 6.08
N LEU A 168 -7.83 16.15 5.71
CA LEU A 168 -8.73 16.76 4.72
C LEU A 168 -9.47 17.97 5.29
N LEU A 169 -9.99 17.88 6.52
CA LEU A 169 -10.66 18.99 7.20
C LEU A 169 -9.72 20.18 7.41
N SER A 170 -8.42 19.96 7.70
CA SER A 170 -7.46 21.05 7.83
C SER A 170 -7.05 21.69 6.49
N SER A 171 -7.29 21.02 5.36
CA SER A 171 -6.79 21.45 4.04
C SER A 171 -7.88 21.99 3.11
N THR A 172 -9.15 21.61 3.29
CA THR A 172 -10.20 21.98 2.33
C THR A 172 -11.47 22.57 2.96
N GLY A 173 -11.65 22.52 4.27
CA GLY A 173 -12.84 23.10 4.93
C GLY A 173 -14.17 22.47 4.49
N ILE A 174 -14.16 21.31 3.83
CA ILE A 174 -15.37 20.61 3.41
C ILE A 174 -15.72 19.56 4.46
N SER A 175 -16.76 19.84 5.25
CA SER A 175 -17.43 18.84 6.07
C SER A 175 -18.25 17.92 5.17
N ILE A 176 -17.88 16.64 5.11
CA ILE A 176 -18.77 15.60 4.59
C ILE A 176 -19.51 15.04 5.80
N GLN A 177 -20.78 15.44 5.97
CA GLN A 177 -21.73 14.73 6.82
C GLN A 177 -22.21 13.49 6.07
N LEU A 178 -22.10 12.33 6.72
CA LEU A 178 -22.86 11.14 6.35
C LEU A 178 -24.29 11.27 6.87
#